data_AF-A0A081BR03-F1
#
_entry.id   AF-A0A081BR03-F1
#
_cell.length_a   1.000
_cell.length_b   1.000
_cell.length_c   1.000
_cell.angle_alpha   90.00
_cell.angle_beta   90.00
_cell.angle_gamma   90.00
#
_symmetry.space_group_name_H-M   'P 1'
#
loop_
_entity.id
_entity.type
_entity.pdbx_description
1 polymer ?
#
loop_
_entity_poly.entity_id
_entity_poly.type
_entity_poly.pdbx_seq_one_letter_code
_entity_poly.pdbx_strand_id
1 'polypeptide(L)'
;MPAWETELLSANGEVLWVEMEMTDIVWNSQPARLLTLRNQTERKRREQQMEEALLRLEQENLSLKSSIKERYRFGALVGKSSAMQRVYELIVSAAVSGVNVLIYGESGTGKELIAHTLHDVSTRRTQKFVPVNCASVPESLFEREFFGHRKGAFTGADRDKPGLFDLAHRGTLFWNEVTELTPGMQAKLLRVLQDGEYLPLGSPVARQG
;
A
#
# COMPACT_ATOMS: atom_id res chain seq x y z
N MET A 1 40.25 -8.40 -23.27
CA MET A 1 41.08 -7.67 -22.28
C MET A 1 40.13 -6.96 -21.32
N PRO A 2 40.51 -6.59 -20.08
CA PRO A 2 39.58 -5.88 -19.20
C PRO A 2 39.19 -4.54 -19.83
N ALA A 3 37.89 -4.25 -19.89
CA ALA A 3 37.40 -2.91 -20.24
C ALA A 3 37.83 -1.93 -19.15
N TRP A 4 38.32 -0.76 -19.55
CA TRP A 4 38.70 0.32 -18.63
C TRP A 4 37.62 1.40 -18.62
N GLU A 5 37.19 1.82 -17.44
CA GLU A 5 36.32 3.00 -17.29
C GLU A 5 37.18 4.22 -16.93
N THR A 6 36.95 5.34 -17.61
CA THR A 6 37.63 6.61 -17.29
C THR A 6 36.75 7.82 -17.58
N GLU A 7 37.08 8.95 -16.96
CA GLU A 7 36.49 10.25 -17.26
C GLU A 7 37.32 10.96 -18.34
N LEU A 8 36.67 11.41 -19.40
CA LEU A 8 37.27 12.20 -20.46
C LEU A 8 36.67 13.60 -20.48
N LEU A 9 37.52 14.62 -20.61
CA LEU A 9 37.08 15.98 -20.86
C LEU A 9 36.90 16.17 -22.37
N SER A 10 35.67 16.47 -22.79
CA SER A 10 35.40 16.85 -24.18
C SER A 10 36.05 18.21 -24.51
N ALA A 11 36.26 18.48 -25.80
CA ALA A 11 36.75 19.78 -26.28
C ALA A 11 35.86 20.96 -25.86
N ASN A 12 34.61 20.68 -25.51
CA ASN A 12 33.60 21.67 -25.10
C ASN A 12 33.57 21.87 -23.58
N GLY A 13 34.44 21.17 -22.83
CA GLY A 13 34.52 21.23 -21.36
C GLY A 13 33.58 20.28 -20.62
N GLU A 14 32.76 19.48 -21.32
CA GLU A 14 31.90 18.48 -20.66
C GLU A 14 32.69 17.23 -20.26
N VAL A 15 32.43 16.72 -19.06
CA VAL A 15 32.98 15.43 -18.58
C VAL A 15 32.13 14.28 -19.12
N LEU A 16 32.79 13.33 -19.78
CA LEU A 16 32.20 12.12 -20.34
C LEU A 16 32.75 10.89 -19.63
N TRP A 17 31.86 10.02 -19.17
CA TRP A 17 32.23 8.69 -18.71
C TRP A 17 32.35 7.77 -19.92
N VAL A 18 33.54 7.23 -20.15
CA VAL A 18 33.83 6.40 -21.31
C VAL A 18 34.38 5.04 -20.89
N GLU A 19 33.75 4.01 -21.42
CA GLU A 19 34.24 2.64 -21.37
C GLU A 19 35.12 2.41 -22.60
N MET A 20 36.34 1.93 -22.36
CA MET A 20 37.35 1.74 -23.39
C MET A 20 37.71 0.25 -23.44
N GLU A 21 37.51 -0.37 -24.59
CA GLU A 21 37.98 -1.73 -24.86
C GLU A 21 38.90 -1.72 -26.07
N MET A 22 40.02 -2.43 -25.93
CA MET A 22 41.01 -2.55 -26.99
C MET A 22 41.13 -4.00 -27.45
N THR A 23 40.93 -4.22 -28.75
CA THR A 23 40.89 -5.55 -29.36
C THR A 23 41.84 -5.59 -30.55
N ASP A 24 42.62 -6.66 -30.66
CA ASP A 24 43.48 -6.86 -31.83
C ASP A 24 42.62 -7.34 -33.01
N ILE A 25 42.78 -6.72 -34.18
CA ILE A 25 42.04 -7.00 -35.41
C ILE A 25 42.99 -7.13 -36.60
N VAL A 26 42.51 -7.68 -37.71
CA VAL A 26 43.22 -7.63 -39.00
C VAL A 26 42.52 -6.60 -39.89
N TRP A 27 43.25 -5.57 -40.31
CA TRP A 27 42.75 -4.55 -41.22
C TRP A 27 43.65 -4.48 -42.46
N ASN A 28 43.07 -4.62 -43.65
CA ASN A 28 43.80 -4.68 -44.93
C ASN A 28 44.96 -5.72 -44.92
N SER A 29 44.69 -6.91 -44.38
CA SER A 29 45.68 -8.01 -44.24
C SER A 29 46.91 -7.69 -43.40
N GLN A 30 46.87 -6.62 -42.59
CA GLN A 30 47.90 -6.30 -41.59
C GLN A 30 47.31 -6.31 -40.16
N PRO A 31 48.12 -6.70 -39.15
CA PRO A 31 47.69 -6.65 -37.76
C PRO A 31 47.50 -5.20 -37.32
N ALA A 32 46.35 -4.92 -36.71
CA ALA A 32 45.98 -3.62 -36.18
C ALA A 32 45.30 -3.77 -34.82
N ARG A 33 45.09 -2.65 -34.13
CA ARG A 33 44.45 -2.62 -32.81
C ARG A 33 43.28 -1.65 -32.85
N LEU A 34 42.10 -2.14 -32.56
CA LEU A 34 40.86 -1.36 -32.52
C LEU A 34 40.62 -0.90 -31.08
N LEU A 35 40.51 0.41 -30.90
CA LEU A 35 40.03 1.01 -29.67
C LEU A 35 38.55 1.36 -29.85
N THR A 36 37.69 0.73 -29.06
CA THR A 36 36.28 1.08 -28.97
C THR A 36 36.08 1.99 -27.77
N LEU A 37 35.40 3.11 -27.99
CA LEU A 37 35.04 4.08 -26.96
C LEU A 37 33.52 4.12 -26.88
N ARG A 38 32.96 3.81 -25.71
CA ARG A 38 31.52 3.86 -25.48
C ARG A 38 31.20 4.90 -24.42
N ASN A 39 30.42 5.92 -24.80
CA ASN A 39 29.90 6.91 -23.86
C ASN A 39 28.83 6.26 -22.95
N GLN A 40 29.06 6.29 -21.64
CA GLN A 40 28.17 5.77 -20.61
C GLN A 40 27.72 6.86 -19.62
N THR A 41 27.91 8.14 -19.99
CA THR A 41 27.64 9.30 -19.11
C THR A 41 26.21 9.33 -18.59
N GLU A 42 25.21 9.10 -19.46
CA GLU A 42 23.81 9.06 -19.03
C GLU A 42 23.52 7.92 -18.06
N ARG A 43 24.13 6.74 -18.31
CA ARG A 43 23.95 5.57 -17.45
C ARG A 43 24.53 5.82 -16.05
N LYS A 44 25.77 6.32 -15.96
CA LYS A 44 26.40 6.68 -14.68
C LYS A 44 25.60 7.75 -13.93
N ARG A 45 25.11 8.78 -14.63
CA ARG A 45 24.26 9.82 -14.02
C ARG A 45 22.94 9.25 -13.46
N ARG A 46 22.29 8.32 -14.17
CA ARG A 46 21.07 7.66 -13.68
C ARG A 46 21.33 6.81 -12.44
N GLU A 47 22.42 6.03 -12.45
CA GLU A 47 22.82 5.21 -11.30
C GLU A 47 23.08 6.09 -10.07
N GLN A 48 23.82 7.20 -10.25
CA GLN A 48 24.12 8.15 -9.18
C GLN A 48 22.88 8.89 -8.66
N GLN A 49 21.99 9.34 -9.55
CA GLN A 49 20.71 9.96 -9.17
C GLN A 49 19.81 8.98 -8.41
N MET A 50 19.80 7.71 -8.80
CA MET A 50 19.04 6.66 -8.12
C MET A 50 19.58 6.41 -6.71
N GLU A 51 20.91 6.34 -6.56
CA GLU A 51 21.58 6.16 -5.27
C GLU A 51 21.34 7.35 -4.33
N GLU A 52 21.46 8.58 -4.83
CA GLU A 52 21.13 9.79 -4.08
C GLU A 52 19.65 9.84 -3.66
N ALA A 53 18.74 9.42 -4.54
CA ALA A 53 17.32 9.35 -4.24
C ALA A 53 17.01 8.28 -3.18
N LEU A 54 17.65 7.11 -3.24
CA LEU A 54 17.52 6.06 -2.23
C LEU A 54 18.02 6.54 -0.87
N LEU A 55 19.20 7.17 -0.81
CA LEU A 55 19.74 7.74 0.42
C LEU A 55 18.81 8.81 1.01
N ARG A 56 18.24 9.69 0.18
CA ARG A 56 17.23 10.66 0.63
C ARG A 56 15.99 9.99 1.19
N LEU A 57 15.45 8.99 0.49
CA LEU A 57 14.28 8.26 0.95
C LEU A 57 14.55 7.53 2.27
N GLU A 58 15.72 6.94 2.45
CA GLU A 58 16.12 6.32 3.73
C GLU A 58 16.25 7.36 4.85
N GLN A 59 16.86 8.51 4.57
CA GLN A 59 16.98 9.60 5.55
C GLN A 59 15.62 10.17 5.95
N GLU A 60 14.72 10.39 4.99
CA GLU A 60 13.33 10.80 5.25
C GLU A 60 12.60 9.73 6.06
N ASN A 61 12.77 8.45 5.72
CA ASN A 61 12.17 7.34 6.47
C ASN A 61 12.68 7.31 7.92
N LEU A 62 13.98 7.50 8.13
CA LEU A 62 14.60 7.58 9.45
C LEU A 62 14.14 8.81 10.24
N SER A 63 14.01 9.98 9.60
CA SER A 63 13.52 11.22 10.22
C SER A 63 12.04 11.14 10.58
N LEU A 64 11.21 10.55 9.71
CA LEU A 64 9.81 10.29 9.99
C LEU A 64 9.66 9.30 11.15
N LYS A 65 10.44 8.20 11.15
CA LYS A 65 10.48 7.24 12.26
C LYS A 65 11.00 7.85 13.56
N SER A 66 12.01 8.71 13.53
CA SER A 66 12.52 9.38 14.72
C SER A 66 11.53 10.41 15.27
N SER A 67 10.74 11.07 14.42
CA SER A 67 9.65 11.96 14.84
C SER A 67 8.44 11.23 15.45
N ILE A 68 8.36 9.90 15.26
CA ILE A 68 7.38 9.02 15.90
C ILE A 68 7.90 8.61 17.28
N LYS A 69 9.16 8.16 17.38
CA LYS A 69 9.82 7.90 18.68
C LYS A 69 9.76 9.18 19.53
N GLU A 70 9.32 9.03 20.78
CA GLU A 70 9.06 10.09 21.77
C GLU A 70 7.66 10.75 21.75
N ARG A 71 6.77 10.40 20.80
CA ARG A 71 5.38 10.87 20.90
C ARG A 71 4.67 10.21 22.08
N TYR A 72 4.24 11.01 23.05
CA TYR A 72 3.31 10.58 24.10
C TYR A 72 1.93 10.24 23.52
N ARG A 73 1.57 10.86 22.38
CA ARG A 73 0.30 10.68 21.69
C ARG A 73 0.46 10.54 20.19
N PHE A 74 -0.33 9.67 19.59
CA PHE A 74 -0.46 9.54 18.14
C PHE A 74 -1.95 9.53 17.78
N GLY A 75 -2.46 10.66 17.30
CA GLY A 75 -3.89 10.90 17.21
C GLY A 75 -4.54 10.80 18.59
N ALA A 76 -5.54 9.92 18.71
CA ALA A 76 -6.21 9.66 19.98
C ALA A 76 -5.50 8.62 20.86
N LEU A 77 -4.54 7.86 20.31
CA LEU A 77 -3.75 6.88 21.06
C LEU A 77 -2.80 7.57 22.04
N VAL A 78 -2.68 7.02 23.24
CA VAL A 78 -1.78 7.49 24.29
C VAL A 78 -0.87 6.36 24.71
N GLY A 79 0.45 6.61 24.75
CA GLY A 79 1.42 5.60 25.14
C GLY A 79 2.83 5.95 24.68
N LYS A 80 3.80 5.80 25.59
CA LYS A 80 5.22 6.10 25.36
C LYS A 80 6.14 4.89 25.37
N SER A 81 5.63 3.70 25.65
CA SER A 81 6.43 2.47 25.71
C SER A 81 6.97 2.11 24.33
N SER A 82 8.11 1.43 24.27
CA SER A 82 8.69 0.93 23.01
C SER A 82 7.72 0.04 22.22
N ALA A 83 6.86 -0.72 22.91
CA ALA A 83 5.79 -1.49 22.27
C ALA A 83 4.76 -0.59 21.57
N MET A 84 4.30 0.48 22.23
CA MET A 84 3.37 1.42 21.61
C MET A 84 4.00 2.21 20.45
N GLN A 85 5.29 2.55 20.55
CA GLN A 85 6.00 3.18 19.43
C GLN A 85 6.01 2.29 18.18
N ARG A 86 6.21 0.97 18.35
CA ARG A 86 6.09 0.01 17.24
C ARG A 86 4.67 -0.05 16.67
N VAL A 87 3.64 0.05 17.51
CA VAL A 87 2.25 0.14 17.04
C VAL A 87 2.05 1.39 16.18
N TYR A 88 2.58 2.55 16.58
CA TYR A 88 2.49 3.78 15.79
C TYR A 88 3.20 3.64 14.43
N GLU A 89 4.39 3.06 14.41
CA GLU A 89 5.14 2.78 13.17
C GLU A 89 4.33 1.86 12.22
N LEU A 90 3.70 0.81 12.75
CA LEU A 90 2.85 -0.08 11.96
C LEU A 90 1.61 0.62 11.40
N ILE A 91 0.97 1.49 12.19
CA ILE A 91 -0.18 2.27 11.73
C ILE A 91 0.23 3.16 10.55
N VAL A 92 1.33 3.90 10.66
CA VAL A 92 1.82 4.77 9.58
C VAL A 92 2.15 3.97 8.34
N SER A 93 2.82 2.82 8.49
CA SER A 93 3.16 1.95 7.36
C SER A 93 1.91 1.40 6.66
N ALA A 94 0.91 0.97 7.43
CA ALA A 94 -0.33 0.43 6.89
C ALA A 94 -1.22 1.52 6.24
N ALA A 95 -1.20 2.74 6.77
CA ALA A 95 -2.00 3.85 6.28
C ALA A 95 -1.66 4.27 4.84
N VAL A 96 -0.42 4.04 4.40
CA VAL A 96 0.05 4.38 3.05
C VAL A 96 -0.17 3.25 2.04
N SER A 97 -0.17 1.99 2.47
CA SER A 97 -0.19 0.83 1.57
C SER A 97 -1.57 0.49 1.02
N GLY A 98 -2.65 0.90 1.70
CA GLY A 98 -4.03 0.64 1.27
C GLY A 98 -4.46 -0.83 1.36
N VAL A 99 -3.67 -1.67 2.03
CA VAL A 99 -3.94 -3.10 2.26
C VAL A 99 -5.00 -3.33 3.34
N ASN A 100 -5.54 -4.54 3.41
CA ASN A 100 -6.38 -4.96 4.53
C ASN A 100 -5.53 -5.13 5.80
N VAL A 101 -6.02 -4.63 6.93
CA VAL A 101 -5.28 -4.62 8.20
C VAL A 101 -6.03 -5.42 9.25
N LEU A 102 -5.35 -6.41 9.85
CA LEU A 102 -5.86 -7.16 11.00
C LEU A 102 -5.31 -6.54 12.29
N ILE A 103 -6.21 -6.10 13.18
CA ILE A 103 -5.85 -5.57 14.50
C ILE A 103 -6.15 -6.64 15.54
N TYR A 104 -5.10 -7.18 16.14
CA TYR A 104 -5.19 -8.22 17.18
C TYR A 104 -4.79 -7.67 18.55
N GLY A 105 -5.47 -8.15 19.59
CA GLY A 105 -5.20 -7.80 20.98
C GLY A 105 -6.37 -8.17 21.89
N GLU A 106 -6.14 -8.16 23.19
CA GLU A 106 -7.15 -8.49 24.21
C GLU A 106 -8.33 -7.51 24.17
N SER A 107 -9.47 -7.91 24.74
CA SER A 107 -10.63 -7.02 24.88
C SER A 107 -10.27 -5.77 25.69
N GLY A 108 -10.81 -4.61 25.33
CA GLY A 108 -10.54 -3.34 26.04
C GLY A 108 -9.17 -2.68 25.76
N THR A 109 -8.34 -3.23 24.88
CA THR A 109 -7.00 -2.67 24.55
C THR A 109 -7.02 -1.52 23.54
N GLY A 110 -8.19 -0.99 23.19
CA GLY A 110 -8.32 0.16 22.29
C GLY A 110 -8.18 -0.15 20.79
N LYS A 111 -8.52 -1.36 20.35
CA LYS A 111 -8.45 -1.77 18.92
C LYS A 111 -9.25 -0.85 17.99
N GLU A 112 -10.42 -0.39 18.44
CA GLU A 112 -11.24 0.58 17.70
C GLU A 112 -10.53 1.94 17.55
N LEU A 113 -9.81 2.38 18.58
CA LEU A 113 -9.02 3.61 18.55
C LEU A 113 -7.86 3.51 17.55
N ILE A 114 -7.27 2.32 17.42
CA ILE A 114 -6.25 2.04 16.40
C ILE A 114 -6.86 2.13 15.00
N ALA A 115 -8.02 1.51 14.77
CA ALA A 115 -8.69 1.53 13.48
C ALA A 115 -9.05 2.96 13.02
N HIS A 116 -9.61 3.77 13.93
CA HIS A 116 -9.88 5.19 13.68
C HIS A 116 -8.60 5.96 13.36
N THR A 117 -7.56 5.81 14.19
CA THR A 117 -6.31 6.53 13.99
C THR A 117 -5.68 6.16 12.64
N LEU A 118 -5.74 4.88 12.26
CA LEU A 118 -5.25 4.40 10.96
C LEU A 118 -6.01 5.04 9.80
N HIS A 119 -7.33 5.13 9.88
CA HIS A 119 -8.14 5.81 8.88
C HIS A 119 -7.77 7.30 8.77
N ASP A 120 -7.66 8.00 9.91
CA ASP A 120 -7.37 9.44 9.99
C ASP A 120 -6.02 9.82 9.35
N VAL A 121 -5.03 8.92 9.43
CA VAL A 121 -3.69 9.13 8.85
C VAL A 121 -3.52 8.52 7.46
N SER A 122 -4.53 7.82 6.94
CA SER A 122 -4.48 7.20 5.62
C SER A 122 -4.75 8.18 4.47
N THR A 123 -4.49 7.74 3.25
CA THR A 123 -4.89 8.44 2.02
C THR A 123 -6.40 8.57 1.87
N ARG A 124 -7.20 7.79 2.62
CA ARG A 124 -8.67 7.77 2.60
C ARG A 124 -9.31 8.56 3.75
N ARG A 125 -8.54 9.34 4.52
CA ARG A 125 -9.02 10.12 5.69
C ARG A 125 -10.18 11.09 5.43
N THR A 126 -10.40 11.49 4.18
CA THR A 126 -11.52 12.37 3.79
C THR A 126 -12.77 11.60 3.37
N GLN A 127 -12.68 10.26 3.32
CA GLN A 127 -13.76 9.35 2.96
C GLN A 127 -14.45 8.82 4.21
N LYS A 128 -15.52 8.05 4.03
CA LYS A 128 -16.27 7.51 5.17
C LYS A 128 -15.48 6.42 5.90
N PHE A 129 -15.49 6.49 7.22
CA PHE A 129 -15.16 5.37 8.10
C PHE A 129 -16.46 4.73 8.60
N VAL A 130 -16.67 3.46 8.29
CA VAL A 130 -17.89 2.71 8.63
C VAL A 130 -17.51 1.58 9.59
N PRO A 131 -17.72 1.74 10.90
CA PRO A 131 -17.53 0.65 11.84
C PRO A 131 -18.76 -0.27 11.84
N VAL A 132 -18.52 -1.58 11.94
CA VAL A 132 -19.56 -2.57 12.20
C VAL A 132 -19.06 -3.57 13.24
N ASN A 133 -19.89 -3.82 14.25
CA ASN A 133 -19.66 -4.93 15.16
C ASN A 133 -20.27 -6.20 14.54
N CYS A 134 -19.43 -7.16 14.16
CA CYS A 134 -19.89 -8.41 13.55
C CYS A 134 -20.72 -9.26 14.52
N ALA A 135 -20.47 -9.17 15.83
CA ALA A 135 -21.23 -9.91 16.85
C ALA A 135 -22.69 -9.45 16.96
N SER A 136 -23.00 -8.22 16.54
CA SER A 136 -24.37 -7.68 16.62
C SER A 136 -25.20 -7.93 15.36
N VAL A 137 -24.63 -8.54 14.31
CA VAL A 137 -25.30 -8.80 13.04
C VAL A 137 -25.76 -10.26 12.98
N PRO A 138 -27.08 -10.54 13.05
CA PRO A 138 -27.59 -11.89 12.88
C PRO A 138 -27.25 -12.44 11.49
N GLU A 139 -26.93 -13.73 11.40
CA GLU A 139 -26.59 -14.39 10.14
C GLU A 139 -27.67 -14.20 9.05
N SER A 140 -28.95 -14.24 9.43
CA SER A 140 -30.09 -14.04 8.52
C SER A 140 -30.17 -12.62 7.94
N LEU A 141 -29.55 -11.64 8.58
CA LEU A 141 -29.52 -10.24 8.12
C LEU A 141 -28.19 -9.86 7.49
N PHE A 142 -27.18 -10.71 7.59
CA PHE A 142 -25.81 -10.40 7.18
C PHE A 142 -25.73 -9.87 5.75
N GLU A 143 -26.26 -10.62 4.78
CA GLU A 143 -26.20 -10.19 3.37
C GLU A 143 -26.92 -8.87 3.15
N ARG A 144 -28.07 -8.68 3.79
CA ARG A 144 -28.89 -7.48 3.64
C ARG A 144 -28.17 -6.24 4.18
N GLU A 145 -27.50 -6.37 5.32
CA GLU A 145 -26.78 -5.25 5.93
C GLU A 145 -25.44 -5.01 5.21
N PHE A 146 -24.66 -6.05 4.89
CA PHE A 146 -23.35 -5.88 4.25
C PHE A 146 -23.46 -5.53 2.77
N PHE A 147 -24.30 -6.22 2.00
CA PHE A 147 -24.39 -6.12 0.53
C PHE A 147 -25.57 -5.28 0.05
N GLY A 148 -26.53 -4.96 0.92
CA GLY A 148 -27.73 -4.23 0.52
C GLY A 148 -28.66 -5.08 -0.35
N HIS A 149 -29.76 -4.47 -0.81
CA HIS A 149 -30.77 -5.17 -1.62
C HIS A 149 -31.50 -4.24 -2.57
N ARG A 150 -32.07 -4.84 -3.63
CA ARG A 150 -33.04 -4.20 -4.50
C ARG A 150 -34.47 -4.44 -4.01
N LYS A 151 -35.38 -3.54 -4.39
CA LYS A 151 -36.82 -3.71 -4.20
C LYS A 151 -37.26 -5.05 -4.78
N GLY A 152 -38.05 -5.81 -4.00
CA GLY A 152 -38.56 -7.11 -4.40
C GLY A 152 -37.58 -8.28 -4.25
N ALA A 153 -36.39 -8.08 -3.70
CA ALA A 153 -35.43 -9.17 -3.47
C ALA A 153 -35.93 -10.24 -2.48
N PHE A 154 -36.80 -9.86 -1.55
CA PHE A 154 -37.46 -10.74 -0.58
C PHE A 154 -38.76 -10.09 -0.08
N THR A 155 -39.60 -10.85 0.63
CA THR A 155 -40.83 -10.33 1.24
C THR A 155 -40.52 -9.22 2.24
N GLY A 156 -41.01 -7.99 1.98
CA GLY A 156 -40.72 -6.79 2.78
C GLY A 156 -39.54 -5.95 2.26
N ALA A 157 -38.95 -6.30 1.12
CA ALA A 157 -38.00 -5.45 0.40
C ALA A 157 -38.75 -4.36 -0.39
N ASP A 158 -39.37 -3.40 0.29
CA ASP A 158 -40.26 -2.41 -0.34
C ASP A 158 -39.51 -1.33 -1.14
N ARG A 159 -38.21 -1.19 -0.90
CA ARG A 159 -37.31 -0.23 -1.57
C ARG A 159 -35.90 -0.79 -1.69
N ASP A 160 -35.11 -0.18 -2.56
CA ASP A 160 -33.67 -0.40 -2.60
C ASP A 160 -33.02 0.13 -1.30
N LYS A 161 -32.05 -0.62 -0.77
CA LYS A 161 -31.25 -0.19 0.38
C LYS A 161 -29.77 -0.48 0.11
N PRO A 162 -28.87 0.52 0.23
CA PRO A 162 -27.43 0.28 0.12
C PRO A 162 -26.90 -0.55 1.30
N GLY A 163 -25.87 -1.34 1.05
CA GLY A 163 -25.16 -2.11 2.07
C GLY A 163 -24.03 -1.35 2.75
N LEU A 164 -23.38 -1.97 3.74
CA LEU A 164 -22.19 -1.42 4.40
C LEU A 164 -21.03 -1.21 3.42
N PHE A 165 -20.85 -2.09 2.43
CA PHE A 165 -19.84 -1.90 1.38
C PHE A 165 -20.14 -0.67 0.52
N ASP A 166 -21.40 -0.45 0.10
CA ASP A 166 -21.80 0.80 -0.59
C ASP A 166 -21.48 2.03 0.27
N LEU A 167 -21.78 1.97 1.57
CA LEU A 167 -21.57 3.09 2.50
C LEU A 167 -20.10 3.39 2.74
N ALA A 168 -19.24 2.37 2.68
CA ALA A 168 -17.80 2.47 2.87
C ALA A 168 -17.02 2.64 1.55
N HIS A 169 -17.70 2.76 0.41
CA HIS A 169 -17.06 2.85 -0.89
C HIS A 169 -16.00 3.98 -0.93
N ARG A 170 -14.80 3.65 -1.41
CA ARG A 170 -13.57 4.49 -1.39
C ARG A 170 -13.04 4.86 0.00
N GLY A 171 -13.73 4.48 1.06
CA GLY A 171 -13.36 4.74 2.45
C GLY A 171 -12.79 3.51 3.15
N THR A 172 -13.27 3.28 4.37
CA THR A 172 -12.80 2.20 5.24
C THR A 172 -14.00 1.55 5.93
N LEU A 173 -14.13 0.24 5.77
CA LEU A 173 -15.06 -0.59 6.54
C LEU A 173 -14.27 -1.30 7.65
N PHE A 174 -14.61 -1.05 8.91
CA PHE A 174 -13.95 -1.67 10.05
C PHE A 174 -14.83 -2.76 10.65
N TRP A 175 -14.36 -4.01 10.59
CA TRP A 175 -15.02 -5.17 11.18
C TRP A 175 -14.51 -5.42 12.59
N ASN A 176 -15.27 -4.97 13.59
CA ASN A 176 -15.00 -5.34 14.96
C ASN A 176 -15.53 -6.76 15.24
N GLU A 177 -14.79 -7.55 16.01
CA GLU A 177 -15.18 -8.92 16.39
C GLU A 177 -15.41 -9.85 15.18
N VAL A 178 -14.57 -9.75 14.14
CA VAL A 178 -14.65 -10.58 12.92
C VAL A 178 -14.62 -12.10 13.19
N THR A 179 -14.12 -12.52 14.35
CA THR A 179 -14.10 -13.92 14.80
C THR A 179 -15.50 -14.48 15.11
N GLU A 180 -16.50 -13.61 15.34
CA GLU A 180 -17.89 -14.00 15.61
C GLU A 180 -18.68 -14.33 14.34
N LEU A 181 -18.08 -14.16 13.15
CA LEU A 181 -18.73 -14.51 11.89
C LEU A 181 -18.85 -16.02 11.73
N THR A 182 -20.04 -16.48 11.31
CA THR A 182 -20.24 -17.89 10.94
C THR A 182 -19.42 -18.26 9.70
N PRO A 183 -19.13 -19.56 9.47
CA PRO A 183 -18.43 -20.00 8.25
C PRO A 183 -19.12 -19.54 6.95
N GLY A 184 -20.46 -19.49 6.95
CA GLY A 184 -21.23 -19.00 5.81
C GLY A 184 -21.03 -17.51 5.54
N MET A 185 -20.96 -16.68 6.59
CA MET A 185 -20.67 -15.25 6.48
C MET A 185 -19.23 -15.01 6.01
N GLN A 186 -18.27 -15.77 6.57
CA GLN A 186 -16.85 -15.70 6.19
C GLN A 186 -16.63 -16.01 4.71
N ALA A 187 -17.26 -17.07 4.18
CA ALA A 187 -17.16 -17.44 2.77
C ALA A 187 -17.63 -16.32 1.83
N LYS A 188 -18.66 -15.56 2.23
CA LYS A 188 -19.19 -14.44 1.45
C LYS A 188 -18.27 -13.22 1.50
N LEU A 189 -17.72 -12.88 2.68
CA LEU A 189 -16.72 -11.81 2.79
C LEU A 189 -15.46 -12.12 1.99
N LEU A 190 -15.00 -13.37 2.01
CA LEU A 190 -13.81 -13.78 1.29
C LEU A 190 -13.93 -13.48 -0.21
N ARG A 191 -15.09 -13.73 -0.82
CA ARG A 191 -15.35 -13.39 -2.23
C ARG A 191 -15.18 -11.90 -2.48
N VAL A 192 -15.73 -11.05 -1.61
CA VAL A 192 -15.60 -9.60 -1.76
C VAL A 192 -14.15 -9.14 -1.61
N LEU A 193 -13.40 -9.74 -0.68
CA LEU A 193 -11.99 -9.43 -0.48
C LEU A 193 -11.09 -9.90 -1.64
N GLN A 194 -11.46 -10.98 -2.33
CA GLN A 194 -10.72 -11.53 -3.47
C GLN A 194 -11.01 -10.76 -4.75
N ASP A 195 -12.29 -10.52 -5.04
CA ASP A 195 -12.74 -9.98 -6.32
C ASP A 195 -12.85 -8.44 -6.29
N GLY A 196 -12.92 -7.84 -5.09
CA GLY A 196 -13.19 -6.40 -4.92
C GLY A 196 -14.63 -6.01 -5.22
N GLU A 197 -15.50 -7.00 -5.43
CA GLU A 197 -16.89 -6.81 -5.85
C GLU A 197 -17.86 -7.62 -4.99
N TYR A 198 -19.11 -7.15 -4.90
CA TYR A 198 -20.19 -7.84 -4.22
C TYR A 198 -21.51 -7.68 -4.98
N LEU A 199 -22.47 -8.56 -4.68
CA LEU A 199 -23.77 -8.58 -5.33
C LEU A 199 -24.87 -8.22 -4.35
N PRO A 200 -25.58 -7.09 -4.53
CA PRO A 200 -26.78 -6.80 -3.73
C PRO A 200 -27.85 -7.88 -3.94
N LEU A 201 -28.63 -8.20 -2.89
CA LEU A 201 -29.68 -9.20 -3.04
C LEU A 201 -30.70 -8.78 -4.10
N GLY A 202 -31.10 -9.73 -4.95
CA GLY A 202 -32.03 -9.49 -6.06
C GLY A 202 -31.44 -8.68 -7.22
N SER A 203 -30.12 -8.40 -7.22
CA SER A 203 -29.42 -7.78 -8.35
C SER A 203 -28.63 -8.84 -9.13
N PRO A 204 -28.66 -8.84 -10.47
CA PRO A 204 -27.72 -9.62 -11.29
C PRO A 204 -26.41 -8.85 -11.57
N VAL A 205 -26.29 -7.60 -11.12
CA VAL A 205 -25.16 -6.71 -11.39
C VAL A 205 -24.31 -6.53 -10.15
N ALA A 206 -23.03 -6.91 -10.23
CA ALA A 206 -22.04 -6.72 -9.19
C ALA A 206 -21.66 -5.23 -9.02
N ARG A 207 -21.23 -4.87 -7.80
CA ARG A 207 -20.78 -3.54 -7.43
C ARG A 207 -19.40 -3.60 -6.80
N GLN A 208 -18.60 -2.57 -7.02
CA GLN A 208 -17.31 -2.42 -6.35
C GLN A 208 -17.50 -2.06 -4.88
N GLY A 209 -16.70 -2.71 -4.02
CA GLY A 209 -16.60 -2.45 -2.58
C GLY A 209 -15.93 -1.14 -2.20
#